data_AF-A0AB39ZHE2-F1
#
_entry.id   AF-A0AB39ZHE2-F1
#
_cell.length_a   1.000
_cell.length_b   1.000
_cell.length_c   1.000
_cell.angle_alpha   90.00
_cell.angle_beta   90.00
_cell.angle_gamma   90.00
#
_symmetry.space_group_name_H-M   'P 1'
#
loop_
_entity.id
_entity.type
_entity.pdbx_description
1 polymer ?
#
loop_
_entity_poly.entity_id
_entity_poly.type
_entity_poly.pdbx_seq_one_letter_code
_entity_poly.pdbx_strand_id
1 'polypeptide(L)'
;MNPTNLGRQNGAVVLEVLKVLGRPATSYEVAERVADVYRLPLQRIRPVVTDVLEGGKREGFFSCLNGRYSVVQPVVDQLGRDIDQYAAEILAGCSAEGALPQMSPLMLKLQQLDGSPSMVNGNRYRRTTSGEQRERMPSGDVPMDARLLMLPVVSTLL
;
A
#
# COMPACT_ATOMS: atom_id res chain seq x y z
N MET A 1 7.88 -14.76 9.70
CA MET A 1 7.21 -13.47 10.00
C MET A 1 8.03 -12.36 9.39
N ASN A 2 7.42 -11.48 8.60
CA ASN A 2 8.11 -10.27 8.10
C ASN A 2 7.92 -9.16 9.14
N PRO A 3 8.99 -8.58 9.71
CA PRO A 3 8.86 -7.36 10.50
C PRO A 3 8.20 -6.28 9.65
N THR A 4 7.29 -5.53 10.25
CA THR A 4 6.46 -4.55 9.54
C THR A 4 7.32 -3.55 8.76
N ASN A 5 6.95 -3.24 7.51
CA ASN A 5 7.72 -2.35 6.63
C ASN A 5 7.71 -0.86 7.07
N LEU A 6 7.23 -0.53 8.28
CA LEU A 6 6.99 0.84 8.78
C LEU A 6 8.24 1.76 8.74
N GLY A 7 9.45 1.21 8.56
CA GLY A 7 10.71 1.96 8.40
C GLY A 7 11.29 2.05 6.98
N ARG A 8 10.67 1.44 5.96
CA ARG A 8 11.13 1.47 4.55
C ARG A 8 10.14 2.11 3.58
N GLN A 9 9.01 2.60 4.07
CA GLN A 9 7.89 2.97 3.23
C GLN A 9 7.84 4.49 2.91
N ASN A 10 7.18 4.84 1.80
CA ASN A 10 7.19 6.18 1.21
C ASN A 10 6.72 7.29 2.19
N GLY A 11 5.72 7.00 3.01
CA GLY A 11 5.17 7.85 4.06
C GLY A 11 6.19 8.19 5.14
N ALA A 12 6.94 7.19 5.62
CA ALA A 12 8.01 7.41 6.60
C ALA A 12 9.14 8.29 6.03
N VAL A 13 9.49 8.09 4.75
CA VAL A 13 10.51 8.92 4.07
C VAL A 13 10.05 10.37 3.96
N VAL A 14 8.81 10.61 3.53
CA VAL A 14 8.27 11.97 3.39
C VAL A 14 8.11 12.66 4.74
N LEU A 15 7.69 11.93 5.77
CA LEU A 15 7.66 12.40 7.16
C LEU A 15 9.04 12.88 7.62
N GLU A 16 10.06 12.04 7.45
CA GLU A 16 11.42 12.36 7.89
C GLU A 16 12.00 13.55 7.12
N VAL A 17 11.78 13.62 5.80
CA VAL A 17 12.21 14.76 4.99
C VAL A 17 11.58 16.06 5.47
N LEU A 18 10.27 16.10 5.72
CA LEU A 18 9.62 17.31 6.24
C LEU A 18 10.12 17.70 7.64
N LYS A 19 10.42 16.73 8.51
CA LYS A 19 11.03 16.99 9.82
C LYS A 19 12.41 17.61 9.67
N VAL A 20 13.25 17.05 8.80
CA VAL A 20 14.61 17.57 8.52
C VAL A 20 14.57 18.96 7.91
N LEU A 21 13.60 19.25 7.06
CA LEU A 21 13.42 20.60 6.50
C LEU A 21 13.07 21.63 7.59
N GLY A 22 12.41 21.22 8.67
CA GLY A 22 12.14 22.07 9.84
C GLY A 22 11.24 23.28 9.56
N ARG A 23 10.64 23.35 8.36
CA ARG A 23 9.79 24.45 7.89
C ARG A 23 8.72 23.94 6.93
N PRO A 24 7.61 24.68 6.75
CA PRO A 24 6.65 24.38 5.71
C PRO A 24 7.30 24.33 4.32
N ALA A 25 7.06 23.25 3.57
CA ALA A 25 7.69 23.00 2.28
C ALA A 25 6.68 22.61 1.19
N THR A 26 6.92 23.04 -0.04
CA THR A 26 6.11 22.64 -1.19
C THR A 26 6.36 21.18 -1.54
N SER A 27 5.42 20.54 -2.25
CA SER A 27 5.62 19.17 -2.74
C SER A 27 6.86 19.02 -3.62
N TYR A 28 7.23 20.08 -4.35
CA TYR A 28 8.46 20.12 -5.15
C TYR A 28 9.72 20.11 -4.28
N GLU A 29 9.81 20.98 -3.26
CA GLU A 29 10.95 21.02 -2.33
C GLU A 29 11.14 19.67 -1.62
N VAL A 30 10.03 19.03 -1.22
CA VAL A 30 10.08 17.69 -0.61
C VAL A 30 10.57 16.65 -1.63
N ALA A 31 10.03 16.66 -2.85
CA ALA A 31 10.42 15.71 -3.88
C ALA A 31 11.88 15.86 -4.33
N GLU A 32 12.37 17.10 -4.43
CA GLU A 32 13.77 17.42 -4.68
C GLU A 32 14.65 16.85 -3.58
N ARG A 33 14.29 17.10 -2.31
CA ARG A 33 15.06 16.57 -1.19
C ARG A 33 15.09 15.04 -1.13
N VAL A 34 13.97 14.37 -1.42
CA VAL A 34 13.92 12.91 -1.53
C VAL A 34 14.79 12.42 -2.69
N ALA A 35 14.68 13.05 -3.86
CA ALA A 35 15.48 12.70 -5.04
C ALA A 35 16.98 12.81 -4.76
N ASP A 36 17.41 13.87 -4.07
CA ASP A 36 18.81 14.10 -3.70
C ASP A 36 19.34 13.05 -2.72
N VAL A 37 18.60 12.78 -1.64
CA VAL A 37 19.01 11.84 -0.59
C VAL A 37 19.15 10.42 -1.15
N TYR A 38 18.22 10.00 -1.99
CA TYR A 38 18.19 8.64 -2.55
C TYR A 38 18.82 8.51 -3.94
N ARG A 39 19.32 9.61 -4.51
CA ARG A 39 19.88 9.68 -5.88
C ARG A 39 18.90 9.12 -6.94
N LEU A 40 17.66 9.57 -6.87
CA LEU A 40 16.57 9.12 -7.75
C LEU A 40 16.19 10.20 -8.78
N PRO A 41 15.69 9.84 -9.98
CA PRO A 41 15.21 10.84 -10.94
C PRO A 41 14.00 11.61 -10.41
N LEU A 42 14.14 12.94 -10.25
CA LEU A 42 13.08 13.81 -9.71
C LEU A 42 11.73 13.65 -10.41
N GLN A 43 11.73 13.52 -11.73
CA GLN A 43 10.52 13.37 -12.53
C GLN A 43 9.70 12.13 -12.15
N ARG A 44 10.35 11.05 -11.70
CA ARG A 44 9.68 9.81 -11.27
C ARG A 44 9.19 9.87 -9.83
N ILE A 45 9.91 10.60 -8.97
CA ILE A 45 9.62 10.69 -7.53
C ILE A 45 8.55 11.73 -7.21
N ARG A 46 8.50 12.82 -7.97
CA ARG A 46 7.54 13.90 -7.76
C ARG A 46 6.07 13.44 -7.65
N PRO A 47 5.51 12.59 -8.54
CA PRO A 47 4.13 12.12 -8.38
C PRO A 47 3.95 11.31 -7.08
N VAL A 48 4.89 10.41 -6.77
CA VAL A 48 4.83 9.58 -5.55
C VAL A 48 4.82 10.43 -4.28
N VAL A 49 5.71 11.41 -4.20
CA VAL A 49 5.78 12.33 -3.05
C VAL A 49 4.50 13.16 -2.95
N THR A 50 3.94 13.60 -4.08
CA THR A 50 2.68 14.36 -4.08
C THR A 50 1.53 13.50 -3.55
N ASP A 51 1.40 12.26 -4.00
CA ASP A 51 0.36 11.34 -3.53
C ASP A 51 0.47 11.04 -2.04
N VAL A 52 1.70 10.85 -1.54
CA VAL A 52 1.98 10.64 -0.11
C VAL A 52 1.63 11.87 0.72
N LEU A 53 1.95 13.08 0.24
CA LEU A 53 1.61 14.32 0.94
C LEU A 53 0.10 14.55 1.01
N GLU A 54 -0.63 14.32 -0.07
CA GLU A 54 -2.09 14.43 -0.09
C GLU A 54 -2.76 13.31 0.74
N GLY A 55 -2.23 12.09 0.68
CA GLY A 55 -2.63 10.99 1.55
C GLY A 55 -2.43 11.34 3.01
N GLY A 56 -1.22 11.75 3.39
CA GLY A 56 -0.86 12.04 4.78
C GLY A 56 -1.60 13.25 5.33
N LYS A 57 -1.98 14.20 4.47
CA LYS A 57 -2.90 15.28 4.84
C LYS A 57 -4.30 14.76 5.19
N ARG A 58 -4.86 13.85 4.38
CA ARG A 58 -6.16 13.22 4.68
C ARG A 58 -6.12 12.41 5.97
N GLU A 59 -5.01 11.71 6.22
CA GLU A 59 -4.85 10.89 7.43
C GLU A 59 -4.51 11.68 8.70
N GLY A 60 -4.12 12.96 8.55
CA GLY A 60 -3.84 13.90 9.64
C GLY A 60 -2.37 14.01 10.04
N PHE A 61 -1.45 13.38 9.30
CA PHE A 61 0.00 13.49 9.54
C PHE A 61 0.58 14.81 9.06
N PHE A 62 -0.02 15.39 8.02
CA PHE A 62 0.41 16.65 7.43
C PHE A 62 -0.69 17.70 7.48
N SER A 63 -0.28 18.95 7.66
CA SER A 63 -1.11 20.11 7.36
C SER A 63 -0.62 20.75 6.06
N CYS A 64 -1.52 21.39 5.31
CA CYS A 64 -1.17 22.11 4.09
C CYS A 64 -1.80 23.50 4.14
N LEU A 65 -0.95 24.53 4.14
CA LEU A 65 -1.35 25.93 4.10
C LEU A 65 -0.62 26.62 2.95
N ASN A 66 -1.35 27.31 2.08
CA ASN A 66 -0.80 27.98 0.90
C ASN A 66 0.09 27.08 0.03
N GLY A 67 -0.30 25.81 -0.13
CA GLY A 67 0.44 24.81 -0.90
C GLY A 67 1.73 24.31 -0.24
N ARG A 68 1.99 24.68 1.02
CA ARG A 68 3.14 24.23 1.80
C ARG A 68 2.69 23.24 2.86
N TYR A 69 3.35 22.09 2.86
CA TYR A 69 3.17 20.99 3.78
C TYR A 69 4.01 21.16 5.03
N SER A 70 3.43 20.84 6.18
CA SER A 70 4.13 20.75 7.47
C SER A 70 3.68 19.50 8.20
N VAL A 71 4.53 18.99 9.09
CA VAL A 71 4.18 17.88 9.96
C VAL A 71 3.24 18.36 11.07
N VAL A 72 2.20 17.58 11.36
CA VAL A 72 1.38 17.78 12.57
C VAL A 72 2.11 17.14 13.75
N GLN A 73 2.97 17.91 14.40
CA GLN A 73 3.92 17.39 15.40
C GLN A 73 3.29 16.52 16.49
N PRO A 74 2.15 16.90 17.13
CA PRO A 74 1.55 16.08 18.16
C PRO A 74 1.12 14.68 17.69
N VAL A 75 0.70 14.57 16.41
CA VAL A 75 0.30 13.29 15.81
C VAL A 75 1.53 12.40 15.58
N VAL A 76 2.62 12.99 15.10
CA VAL A 76 3.87 12.26 14.85
C VAL A 76 4.56 11.85 16.14
N ASP A 77 4.50 12.68 17.18
CA ASP A 77 5.01 12.33 18.51
C ASP A 77 4.23 11.15 19.11
N GLN A 78 2.90 11.14 18.93
CA GLN A 78 2.09 10.00 19.36
C GLN A 78 2.41 8.73 18.55
N LEU A 79 2.55 8.85 17.23
CA LEU A 79 2.96 7.72 16.39
C LEU A 79 4.32 7.15 16.82
N GLY A 80 5.29 8.00 17.19
CA GLY A 80 6.58 7.57 17.73
C GLY A 80 6.41 6.72 18.99
N ARG A 81 5.63 7.21 19.97
CA ARG A 81 5.33 6.47 21.19
C ARG A 81 4.62 5.14 20.92
N ASP A 82 3.68 5.13 19.98
CA ASP A 82 2.96 3.91 19.60
C ASP A 82 3.91 2.86 19.01
N ILE A 83 4.87 3.28 18.17
CA ILE A 83 5.89 2.39 17.59
C ILE A 83 6.84 1.88 18.68
N ASP A 84 7.29 2.73 19.59
CA ASP A 84 8.17 2.34 20.69
C ASP A 84 7.50 1.31 21.61
N GLN A 85 6.23 1.52 21.94
CA GLN A 85 5.43 0.59 22.72
C GLN A 85 5.27 -0.75 21.99
N TYR A 86 4.93 -0.71 20.70
CA TYR A 86 4.82 -1.89 19.86
C TYR A 86 6.14 -2.69 19.80
N ALA A 87 7.26 -1.99 19.65
CA ALA A 87 8.59 -2.60 19.63
C ALA A 87 8.94 -3.23 21.00
N ALA A 88 8.62 -2.55 22.11
CA ALA A 88 8.84 -3.07 23.45
C ALA A 88 8.04 -4.36 23.70
N GLU A 89 6.79 -4.43 23.25
CA GLU A 89 5.95 -5.63 23.37
C GLU A 89 6.49 -6.82 22.57
N ILE A 90 7.02 -6.58 21.36
CA ILE A 90 7.71 -7.61 20.56
C ILE A 90 8.94 -8.12 21.32
N LEU A 91 9.78 -7.22 21.82
CA LEU A 91 11.02 -7.56 22.50
C LEU A 91 10.79 -8.28 23.83
N ALA A 92 9.72 -7.94 24.55
CA ALA A 92 9.36 -8.56 25.81
C ALA A 92 8.77 -9.97 25.65
N GLY A 93 8.47 -10.42 24.42
CA GLY A 93 7.85 -11.72 24.18
C GLY A 93 6.43 -11.83 24.76
N CYS A 94 5.78 -10.69 25.05
CA CYS A 94 4.48 -10.62 25.73
C CYS A 94 3.31 -11.17 24.90
N SER A 95 3.55 -11.55 23.65
CA SER A 95 2.50 -12.13 22.83
C SER A 95 2.38 -13.63 23.11
N ALA A 96 1.35 -13.97 23.88
CA ALA A 96 0.94 -15.35 24.09
C ALA A 96 0.85 -16.07 22.73
N GLU A 97 1.51 -17.22 22.62
CA GLU A 97 1.45 -18.12 21.47
C GLU A 97 1.96 -17.55 20.12
N GLY A 98 2.96 -16.66 20.14
CA GLY A 98 3.69 -16.29 18.92
C GLY A 98 2.92 -15.39 17.95
N ALA A 99 1.82 -14.77 18.40
CA ALA A 99 1.21 -13.66 17.67
C ALA A 99 2.09 -12.40 17.72
N LEU A 100 1.85 -11.41 16.86
CA LEU A 100 2.45 -10.08 17.00
C LEU A 100 1.49 -9.21 17.82
N PRO A 101 2.01 -8.22 18.57
CA PRO A 101 1.16 -7.21 19.18
C PRO A 101 0.32 -6.47 18.13
N GLN A 102 -0.72 -5.78 18.58
CA GLN A 102 -1.63 -5.05 17.71
C GLN A 102 -1.04 -3.69 17.33
N MET A 103 -1.10 -3.31 16.06
CA MET A 103 -0.70 -1.98 15.62
C MET A 103 -1.69 -0.92 16.09
N SER A 104 -1.17 0.27 16.42
CA SER A 104 -2.01 1.41 16.76
C SER A 104 -2.76 1.93 15.52
N PRO A 105 -3.86 2.70 15.70
CA PRO A 105 -4.55 3.34 14.59
C PRO A 105 -3.65 4.22 13.73
N LEU A 106 -2.69 4.94 14.33
CA LEU A 106 -1.74 5.77 13.59
C LEU A 106 -0.76 4.93 12.77
N MET A 107 -0.29 3.80 13.31
CA MET A 107 0.56 2.87 12.57
C MET A 107 -0.18 2.28 11.35
N LEU A 108 -1.47 1.93 11.51
CA LEU A 108 -2.30 1.44 10.41
C LEU A 108 -2.52 2.51 9.33
N LYS A 109 -2.77 3.76 9.72
CA LYS A 109 -2.87 4.88 8.78
C LYS A 109 -1.56 5.14 8.05
N LEU A 110 -0.42 5.09 8.75
CA LEU A 110 0.89 5.20 8.13
C LEU A 110 1.07 4.11 7.07
N GLN A 111 0.74 2.85 7.39
CA GLN A 111 0.80 1.74 6.44
C GLN A 111 -0.10 1.95 5.21
N GLN A 112 -1.24 2.63 5.34
CA GLN A 112 -2.13 2.96 4.22
C GLN A 112 -1.53 4.01 3.29
N LEU A 113 -0.74 4.97 3.80
CA LEU A 113 -0.01 5.94 2.98
C LEU A 113 1.01 5.29 2.06
N ASP A 114 1.44 4.10 2.44
CA ASP A 114 2.52 3.37 1.81
C ASP A 114 2.06 2.44 0.68
N GLY A 115 0.77 2.48 0.33
CA GLY A 115 0.21 1.76 -0.82
C GLY A 115 0.32 0.24 -0.75
N SER A 116 0.52 -0.33 0.45
CA SER A 116 0.54 -1.79 0.62
C SER A 116 -0.90 -2.31 0.62
N PRO A 117 -1.25 -3.35 -0.17
CA PRO A 117 -2.52 -4.02 0.00
C PRO A 117 -2.56 -4.60 1.42
N SER A 118 -3.58 -4.21 2.17
CA SER A 118 -3.82 -4.65 3.54
C SER A 118 -3.77 -6.18 3.59
N MET A 119 -2.71 -6.76 4.15
CA MET A 119 -2.73 -8.14 4.61
C MET A 119 -3.59 -8.21 5.87
N VAL A 120 -4.92 -8.10 5.69
CA VAL A 120 -5.91 -8.46 6.69
C VAL A 120 -5.76 -9.97 6.90
N ASN A 121 -5.08 -10.33 7.98
CA ASN A 121 -5.19 -11.64 8.56
C ASN A 121 -6.61 -11.74 9.11
N GLY A 122 -7.40 -12.63 8.52
CA GLY A 122 -8.79 -12.83 8.89
C GLY A 122 -8.93 -13.27 10.35
N ASN A 123 -9.93 -12.73 11.03
CA ASN A 123 -10.65 -13.49 12.03
C ASN A 123 -12.09 -13.00 12.19
N ARG A 124 -12.99 -13.90 11.78
CA ARG A 124 -14.29 -14.22 12.37
C ARG A 124 -15.31 -13.09 12.52
N TYR A 125 -16.21 -13.01 11.54
CA TYR A 125 -17.63 -13.24 11.85
C TYR A 125 -18.18 -14.29 10.89
N ARG A 126 -18.18 -15.54 11.37
CA ARG A 126 -18.99 -16.63 10.87
C ARG A 126 -20.45 -16.26 11.18
N ARG A 127 -21.19 -15.74 10.21
CA ARG A 127 -22.66 -15.72 10.25
C ARG A 127 -23.18 -16.65 9.16
N THR A 128 -23.43 -17.88 9.57
CA THR A 128 -24.34 -18.81 8.88
C THR A 128 -25.72 -18.17 8.82
N THR A 129 -26.35 -18.11 7.65
CA THR A 129 -27.59 -18.85 7.32
C THR A 129 -28.07 -18.56 5.90
N SER A 130 -28.26 -19.66 5.15
CA SER A 130 -29.37 -19.97 4.23
C SER A 130 -29.70 -19.05 3.05
N GLY A 131 -29.54 -19.60 1.85
CA GLY A 131 -30.14 -19.11 0.61
C GLY A 131 -29.83 -20.08 -0.52
N GLU A 132 -30.71 -21.05 -0.72
CA GLU A 132 -30.66 -22.11 -1.73
C GLU A 132 -30.35 -21.57 -3.14
N GLN A 133 -29.35 -22.14 -3.82
CA GLN A 133 -29.27 -22.03 -5.28
C GLN A 133 -29.41 -23.41 -5.90
N ARG A 134 -30.65 -23.63 -6.33
CA ARG A 134 -31.21 -24.82 -6.96
C ARG A 134 -30.51 -25.12 -8.29
N GLU A 135 -30.24 -26.40 -8.50
CA GLU A 135 -29.64 -27.00 -9.70
C GLU A 135 -30.38 -26.63 -11.00
N ARG A 136 -29.62 -26.46 -12.08
CA ARG A 136 -30.07 -26.74 -13.46
C ARG A 136 -28.87 -26.89 -14.42
N MET A 137 -28.60 -28.12 -14.85
CA MET A 137 -28.02 -28.39 -16.17
C MET A 137 -29.13 -28.31 -17.24
N PRO A 138 -28.79 -28.19 -18.54
CA PRO A 138 -28.81 -29.39 -19.36
C PRO A 138 -27.73 -29.50 -20.45
N SER A 139 -27.64 -30.74 -20.93
CA SER A 139 -26.77 -31.39 -21.92
C SER A 139 -27.01 -30.94 -23.38
N GLY A 140 -26.04 -31.22 -24.27
CA GLY A 140 -26.20 -31.09 -25.73
C GLY A 140 -24.96 -31.48 -26.57
N ASP A 141 -24.72 -32.79 -26.67
CA ASP A 141 -24.21 -33.61 -27.80
C ASP A 141 -23.04 -33.13 -28.72
N VAL A 142 -21.99 -33.97 -28.75
CA VAL A 142 -20.91 -34.05 -29.76
C VAL A 142 -21.38 -34.93 -30.94
N PRO A 143 -20.81 -34.85 -32.17
CA PRO A 143 -19.65 -35.71 -32.43
C PRO A 143 -18.59 -35.15 -33.42
N MET A 144 -17.36 -35.61 -33.21
CA MET A 144 -16.27 -35.65 -34.17
C MET A 144 -16.59 -36.63 -35.30
N ASP A 145 -16.28 -36.30 -36.56
CA ASP A 145 -15.41 -37.15 -37.38
C ASP A 145 -15.07 -36.57 -38.79
N ALA A 146 -13.91 -37.02 -39.26
CA ALA A 146 -13.55 -37.28 -40.67
C ALA A 146 -13.24 -36.12 -41.65
N ARG A 147 -11.93 -35.81 -41.68
CA ARG A 147 -11.01 -36.05 -42.82
C ARG A 147 -11.20 -35.35 -44.18
N LEU A 148 -10.07 -34.75 -44.58
CA LEU A 148 -9.47 -34.69 -45.93
C LEU A 148 -10.10 -33.76 -46.97
N LEU A 149 -9.26 -32.84 -47.48
CA LEU A 149 -8.88 -32.66 -48.90
C LEU A 149 -8.17 -31.28 -49.01
N MET A 150 -6.84 -31.27 -49.09
CA MET A 150 -6.06 -31.12 -50.33
C MET A 150 -5.96 -29.66 -50.85
N LEU A 151 -4.73 -29.12 -50.76
CA LEU A 151 -4.22 -27.96 -51.51
C LEU A 151 -4.54 -28.07 -53.01
N PRO A 152 -4.64 -26.95 -53.76
CA PRO A 152 -3.49 -26.51 -54.58
C PRO A 152 -3.35 -24.97 -54.68
N VAL A 153 -2.13 -24.39 -54.67
CA VAL A 153 -1.28 -23.97 -55.81
C VAL A 153 -1.19 -22.44 -55.98
N VAL A 154 0.05 -21.97 -55.80
CA VAL A 154 0.81 -20.84 -56.38
C VAL A 154 0.14 -20.05 -57.53
N SER A 155 0.15 -18.70 -57.45
CA SER A 155 0.83 -17.79 -58.40
C SER A 155 0.43 -16.30 -58.31
N THR A 156 1.45 -15.47 -58.05
CA THR A 156 1.83 -14.15 -58.65
C THR A 156 1.01 -12.84 -58.55
N LEU A 157 1.81 -11.79 -58.27
CA LEU A 157 1.86 -10.42 -58.85
C LEU A 157 0.82 -9.37 -58.44
N LEU A 158 1.27 -8.35 -57.68
CA LEU A 158 1.77 -7.06 -58.19
C LEU A 158 2.57 -6.32 -57.11
#